data_AF-A0A922SFR3-F1
#
_entry.id   AF-A0A922SFR3-F1
#
_cell.length_a   1.000
_cell.length_b   1.000
_cell.length_c   1.000
_cell.angle_alpha   90.00
_cell.angle_beta   90.00
_cell.angle_gamma   90.00
#
_symmetry.space_group_name_H-M   'P 1'
#
loop_
_entity.id
_entity.type
_entity.pdbx_description
1 polymer ?
#
loop_
_entity_poly.entity_id
_entity_poly.type
_entity_poly.pdbx_seq_one_letter_code
_entity_poly.pdbx_strand_id
1 'polypeptide(L)'
;MFTCASCGCQHAEGPVCSVCKQQYDYHCSGVSEAGYRRLGDARKSAWRCPKCKSGSSLSPLALSPQPTSQLDRMQEQLNKITSDLTPLATLVADVKSIKSELTGLKDSMEMAHEIINRFSEKVNAVESKVTKLENAASQVTVLQAHIDRISRDLQDRDQCKLGPTMLRSKASRRRVMKICMISPRK
;
A
#
# COMPACT_ATOMS: atom_id res chain seq x y z
N MET A 1 -15.99 -16.80 63.22
CA MET A 1 -15.49 -16.63 61.84
C MET A 1 -15.09 -18.00 61.32
N PHE A 2 -15.45 -18.34 60.07
CA PHE A 2 -15.09 -19.60 59.42
C PHE A 2 -14.54 -19.33 58.03
N THR A 3 -13.78 -20.29 57.49
CA THR A 3 -13.25 -20.23 56.12
C THR A 3 -14.18 -20.96 55.17
N CYS A 4 -14.67 -20.27 54.13
CA CYS A 4 -15.58 -20.88 53.16
C CYS A 4 -14.84 -21.93 52.32
N ALA A 5 -15.37 -23.16 52.26
CA ALA A 5 -14.78 -24.25 51.48
C ALA A 5 -14.91 -24.11 49.95
N SER A 6 -15.51 -23.02 49.44
CA SER A 6 -15.60 -22.74 48.00
C SER A 6 -14.65 -21.63 47.55
N CYS A 7 -14.60 -20.50 48.26
CA CYS A 7 -13.76 -19.35 47.89
C CYS A 7 -12.50 -19.19 48.75
N GLY A 8 -12.40 -19.86 49.90
CA GLY A 8 -11.25 -19.76 50.80
C GLY A 8 -11.19 -18.48 51.65
N CYS A 9 -12.17 -17.58 51.52
CA CYS A 9 -12.25 -16.35 52.31
C CYS A 9 -12.86 -16.61 53.71
N GLN A 10 -12.59 -15.70 54.65
CA GLN A 10 -13.20 -15.72 55.99
C GLN A 10 -14.55 -15.01 56.01
N HIS A 11 -15.55 -15.65 56.59
CA HIS A 11 -16.92 -15.14 56.71
C HIS A 11 -17.42 -15.26 58.17
N ALA A 12 -18.43 -14.44 58.52
CA ALA A 12 -19.02 -14.43 59.85
C ALA A 12 -20.03 -15.56 60.04
N GLU A 13 -20.97 -15.72 59.10
CA GLU A 13 -22.06 -16.69 59.15
C GLU A 13 -22.30 -17.35 57.77
N GLY A 14 -22.83 -18.56 57.77
CA GLY A 14 -23.07 -19.30 56.54
C GLY A 14 -23.56 -20.73 56.76
N PRO A 15 -24.19 -21.37 55.76
CA PRO A 15 -24.74 -22.71 55.88
C PRO A 15 -23.67 -23.81 56.00
N VAL A 16 -23.97 -24.84 56.79
CA VAL A 16 -23.12 -26.03 56.97
C VAL A 16 -23.71 -27.21 56.21
N CYS A 17 -22.92 -27.84 55.34
CA CYS A 17 -23.37 -29.00 54.58
C CYS A 17 -23.55 -30.22 55.49
N SER A 18 -24.71 -30.86 55.44
CA SER A 18 -25.01 -32.07 56.20
C SER A 18 -24.14 -33.28 55.84
N VAL A 19 -23.60 -33.31 54.61
CA VAL A 19 -22.81 -34.43 54.06
C VAL A 19 -21.32 -34.23 54.32
N CYS A 20 -20.70 -33.19 53.74
CA CYS A 20 -19.26 -32.96 53.88
C CYS A 20 -18.87 -32.20 55.15
N LYS A 21 -19.84 -31.74 55.95
CA LYS A 21 -19.65 -30.94 57.16
C LYS A 21 -18.87 -29.63 56.98
N GLN A 22 -18.62 -29.23 55.73
CA GLN A 22 -17.96 -27.97 55.41
C GLN A 22 -18.95 -26.80 55.48
N GLN A 23 -18.43 -25.63 55.87
CA GLN A 23 -19.19 -24.39 55.95
C GLN A 23 -18.94 -23.52 54.71
N TYR A 24 -20.01 -22.91 54.21
CA TYR A 24 -20.00 -22.12 52.98
C TYR A 24 -20.56 -20.74 53.26
N ASP A 25 -20.05 -19.73 52.56
CA ASP A 25 -20.71 -18.43 52.50
C ASP A 25 -22.07 -18.54 51.79
N TYR A 26 -23.01 -17.67 52.13
CA TYR A 26 -24.35 -17.61 51.52
C TYR A 26 -24.29 -17.49 49.98
N HIS A 27 -23.39 -16.67 49.47
CA HIS A 27 -23.24 -16.48 48.03
C HIS A 27 -22.67 -17.73 47.35
N CYS A 28 -21.61 -18.32 47.91
CA CYS A 28 -20.98 -19.53 47.38
C CYS A 28 -21.88 -20.77 47.47
N SER A 29 -22.82 -20.79 48.41
CA SER A 29 -23.78 -21.88 48.61
C SER A 29 -25.05 -21.74 47.77
N GLY A 30 -25.25 -20.59 47.13
CA GLY A 30 -26.43 -20.30 46.31
C GLY A 30 -27.73 -20.12 47.12
N VAL A 31 -27.62 -19.81 48.41
CA VAL A 31 -28.77 -19.52 49.29
C VAL A 31 -28.61 -18.14 49.92
N SER A 32 -29.69 -17.35 49.96
CA SER A 32 -29.65 -16.05 50.64
C SER A 32 -29.68 -16.22 52.16
N GLU A 33 -29.05 -15.31 52.90
CA GLU A 33 -29.05 -15.31 54.36
C GLU A 33 -30.47 -15.32 54.93
N ALA A 34 -31.33 -14.43 54.43
CA ALA A 34 -32.74 -14.36 54.82
C ALA A 34 -33.49 -15.66 54.52
N GLY A 35 -33.21 -16.29 53.37
CA GLY A 35 -33.80 -17.57 52.99
C GLY A 35 -33.36 -18.70 53.92
N TYR A 36 -32.06 -18.76 54.23
CA TYR A 36 -31.50 -19.78 55.10
C TYR A 36 -31.97 -19.64 56.55
N ARG A 37 -32.09 -18.42 57.08
CA ARG A 37 -32.60 -18.19 58.44
C ARG A 37 -34.07 -18.59 58.59
N ARG A 38 -34.88 -18.41 57.54
CA ARG A 38 -36.30 -18.82 57.48
C ARG A 38 -36.49 -20.34 57.36
N LEU A 39 -35.44 -21.10 57.03
CA LEU A 39 -35.51 -22.55 57.11
C LEU A 39 -35.62 -22.97 58.58
N GLY A 40 -36.61 -23.81 58.91
CA GLY A 40 -36.66 -24.45 60.23
C GLY A 40 -35.46 -25.37 60.44
N ASP A 41 -35.15 -25.71 61.69
CA ASP A 41 -33.92 -26.45 62.05
C ASP A 41 -33.78 -27.79 61.33
N ALA A 42 -34.90 -28.48 61.07
CA ALA A 42 -34.93 -29.71 60.27
C ALA A 42 -34.44 -29.52 58.82
N ARG A 43 -34.73 -28.37 58.20
CA ARG A 43 -34.27 -28.06 56.83
C ARG A 43 -32.85 -27.51 56.81
N LYS A 44 -32.42 -26.83 57.88
CA LYS A 44 -31.02 -26.40 58.06
C LYS A 44 -30.10 -27.60 58.23
N SER A 45 -30.48 -28.57 59.06
CA SER A 45 -29.70 -29.79 59.32
C SER A 45 -29.66 -30.75 58.13
N ALA A 46 -30.64 -30.68 57.23
CA ALA A 46 -30.68 -31.46 55.98
C ALA A 46 -30.06 -30.73 54.76
N TRP A 47 -29.62 -29.48 54.91
CA TRP A 47 -29.07 -28.70 53.80
C TRP A 47 -27.79 -29.34 53.24
N ARG A 48 -27.62 -29.30 51.91
CA ARG A 48 -26.48 -29.90 51.19
C ARG A 48 -25.86 -28.88 50.26
N CYS A 49 -24.52 -28.82 50.21
CA CYS A 49 -23.81 -27.94 49.29
C CYS A 49 -23.95 -28.43 47.82
N PRO A 50 -23.72 -27.56 46.82
CA PRO A 50 -23.84 -27.92 45.40
C PRO A 50 -23.02 -29.15 45.01
N LYS A 51 -21.80 -29.29 45.56
CA LYS A 51 -20.92 -30.45 45.30
C LYS A 51 -21.54 -31.76 45.79
N CYS A 52 -22.06 -31.78 47.02
CA CYS A 52 -22.70 -32.99 47.60
C CYS A 52 -24.11 -33.24 47.04
N LYS A 53 -24.80 -32.19 46.58
CA LYS A 53 -26.13 -32.29 45.97
C LYS A 53 -26.05 -32.99 44.61
N SER A 54 -25.07 -32.66 43.78
CA SER A 54 -24.86 -33.29 42.47
C SER A 54 -24.26 -34.69 42.54
N GLY A 55 -23.50 -35.02 43.60
CA GLY A 55 -22.85 -36.32 43.75
C GLY A 55 -23.71 -37.45 44.34
N SER A 56 -24.97 -37.18 44.75
CA SER A 56 -25.81 -38.17 45.45
C SER A 56 -26.69 -39.04 44.53
N SER A 57 -26.53 -38.99 43.20
CA SER A 57 -27.33 -39.82 42.27
C SER A 57 -26.49 -40.94 41.66
N LEU A 58 -26.24 -41.98 42.46
CA LEU A 58 -25.88 -43.31 41.96
C LEU A 58 -27.04 -44.26 42.30
N SER A 59 -28.05 -44.29 41.44
CA SER A 59 -28.96 -45.43 41.27
C SER A 59 -29.44 -45.50 39.81
N PRO A 60 -29.42 -46.68 39.17
CA PRO A 60 -29.81 -46.89 37.79
C PRO A 60 -31.32 -47.15 37.66
N LEU A 61 -31.85 -46.95 36.45
CA LEU A 61 -33.24 -47.10 35.99
C LEU A 61 -34.21 -45.95 36.31
N ALA A 62 -34.52 -45.15 35.29
CA ALA A 62 -35.89 -44.94 34.78
C ALA A 62 -35.86 -43.89 33.66
N LEU A 63 -36.46 -44.25 32.52
CA LEU A 63 -36.75 -43.36 31.39
C LEU A 63 -37.60 -42.16 31.87
N SER A 64 -37.08 -40.95 31.68
CA SER A 64 -37.88 -39.72 31.61
C SER A 64 -37.11 -38.66 30.81
N PRO A 65 -37.72 -37.94 29.86
CA PRO A 65 -37.03 -36.98 29.01
C PRO A 65 -36.67 -35.73 29.82
N GLN A 66 -35.43 -35.67 30.32
CA GLN A 66 -34.82 -34.43 30.82
C GLN A 66 -34.42 -33.52 29.64
N PRO A 67 -34.28 -32.19 29.83
CA PRO A 67 -34.31 -31.21 28.75
C PRO A 67 -33.01 -31.21 27.95
N THR A 68 -32.86 -32.14 27.00
CA THR A 68 -31.81 -32.13 25.98
C THR A 68 -31.91 -30.89 25.08
N SER A 69 -33.08 -30.23 25.04
CA SER A 69 -33.36 -29.09 24.16
C SER A 69 -32.44 -27.90 24.33
N GLN A 70 -31.88 -27.62 25.52
CA GLN A 70 -31.00 -26.46 25.69
C GLN A 70 -29.57 -26.76 25.22
N LEU A 71 -29.03 -27.93 25.56
CA LEU A 71 -27.69 -28.34 25.15
C LEU A 71 -27.65 -28.59 23.64
N ASP A 72 -28.69 -29.24 23.08
CA ASP A 72 -28.83 -29.43 21.63
C ASP A 72 -28.95 -28.09 20.90
N ARG A 73 -29.74 -27.14 21.44
CA ARG A 73 -29.81 -25.77 20.88
C ARG A 73 -28.46 -25.06 20.91
N MET A 74 -27.70 -25.19 21.99
CA MET A 74 -26.35 -24.60 22.07
C MET A 74 -25.39 -25.24 21.08
N GLN A 75 -25.45 -26.56 20.90
CA GLN A 75 -24.63 -27.30 19.93
C GLN A 75 -24.97 -26.89 18.49
N GLU A 76 -26.26 -26.72 18.19
CA GLU A 76 -26.73 -26.30 16.88
C GLU A 76 -26.36 -24.85 16.58
N GLN A 77 -26.41 -23.95 17.58
CA GLN A 77 -25.89 -22.59 17.46
C GLN A 77 -24.37 -22.58 17.23
N LEU A 78 -23.60 -23.43 17.90
CA LEU A 78 -22.16 -23.55 17.68
C LEU A 78 -21.82 -24.07 16.28
N ASN A 79 -22.57 -25.07 15.80
CA ASN A 79 -22.41 -25.59 14.43
C ASN A 79 -22.74 -24.51 13.40
N LYS A 80 -23.78 -23.71 13.64
CA LYS A 80 -24.14 -22.59 12.77
C LYS A 80 -23.06 -21.50 12.75
N ILE A 81 -22.55 -21.11 13.92
CA ILE A 81 -21.43 -20.15 14.00
C ILE A 81 -20.19 -20.70 13.27
N THR A 82 -19.87 -21.98 13.45
CA THR A 82 -18.74 -22.62 12.76
C THR A 82 -18.92 -22.60 11.24
N SER A 83 -20.13 -22.89 10.75
CA SER A 83 -20.48 -22.77 9.34
C SER A 83 -20.33 -21.32 8.85
N ASP A 84 -20.84 -20.34 9.60
CA ASP A 84 -20.78 -18.91 9.25
C ASP A 84 -19.34 -18.36 9.27
N LEU A 85 -18.43 -18.98 10.03
CA LEU A 85 -17.00 -18.62 10.07
C LEU A 85 -16.18 -19.27 8.93
N THR A 86 -16.70 -20.28 8.25
CA THR A 86 -15.98 -20.96 7.16
C THR A 86 -15.68 -20.02 5.98
N PRO A 87 -16.63 -19.18 5.50
CA PRO A 87 -16.37 -18.15 4.48
C PRO A 87 -15.32 -17.11 4.88
N LEU A 88 -15.11 -16.89 6.19
CA LEU A 88 -14.14 -15.92 6.68
C LEU A 88 -12.70 -16.35 6.36
N ALA A 89 -12.43 -17.66 6.36
CA ALA A 89 -11.13 -18.19 5.95
C ALA A 89 -10.85 -17.93 4.46
N THR A 90 -11.86 -18.09 3.61
CA THR A 90 -11.79 -17.74 2.19
C THR A 90 -11.54 -16.25 2.00
N LEU A 91 -12.28 -15.40 2.70
CA LEU A 91 -12.09 -13.94 2.63
C LEU A 91 -10.66 -13.52 3.05
N VAL A 92 -10.09 -14.17 4.08
CA VAL A 92 -8.70 -13.92 4.48
C VAL A 92 -7.71 -14.33 3.38
N ALA A 93 -7.97 -15.42 2.67
CA ALA A 93 -7.16 -15.83 1.52
C ALA A 93 -7.28 -14.82 0.37
N ASP A 94 -8.49 -14.37 0.05
CA ASP A 94 -8.74 -13.38 -1.00
C ASP A 94 -8.06 -12.04 -0.68
N VAL A 95 -8.17 -11.56 0.57
CA VAL A 95 -7.50 -10.33 1.02
C VAL A 95 -5.98 -10.45 0.92
N LYS A 96 -5.41 -11.63 1.22
CA LYS A 96 -3.97 -11.88 1.02
C LYS A 96 -3.61 -11.88 -0.46
N SER A 97 -4.44 -12.46 -1.33
CA SER A 97 -4.24 -12.45 -2.78
C SER A 97 -4.26 -11.02 -3.31
N ILE A 98 -5.29 -10.24 -2.99
CA ILE A 98 -5.43 -8.82 -3.36
C ILE A 98 -4.22 -8.02 -2.88
N LYS A 99 -3.76 -8.23 -1.64
CA LYS A 99 -2.57 -7.56 -1.13
C LYS A 99 -1.31 -7.90 -1.94
N SER A 100 -1.17 -9.16 -2.36
CA SER A 100 -0.04 -9.59 -3.18
C SER A 100 -0.07 -8.97 -4.58
N GLU A 101 -1.25 -8.92 -5.21
CA GLU A 101 -1.45 -8.27 -6.51
C GLU A 101 -1.20 -6.76 -6.44
N LEU A 102 -1.68 -6.09 -5.38
CA LEU A 102 -1.41 -4.67 -5.16
C LEU A 102 0.09 -4.38 -4.98
N THR A 103 0.82 -5.28 -4.32
CA THR A 103 2.28 -5.16 -4.18
C THR A 103 2.95 -5.31 -5.54
N GLY A 104 2.57 -6.32 -6.33
CA GLY A 104 3.11 -6.50 -7.69
C GLY A 104 2.78 -5.34 -8.63
N LEU A 105 1.58 -4.77 -8.53
CA LEU A 105 1.18 -3.60 -9.30
C LEU A 105 2.01 -2.36 -8.93
N LYS A 106 2.27 -2.16 -7.63
CA LYS A 106 3.14 -1.08 -7.14
C LYS A 106 4.55 -1.21 -7.72
N ASP A 107 5.13 -2.40 -7.69
CA ASP A 107 6.48 -2.64 -8.23
C ASP A 107 6.53 -2.40 -9.75
N SER A 108 5.49 -2.83 -10.48
CA SER A 108 5.33 -2.56 -11.92
C SER A 108 5.25 -1.07 -12.22
N MET A 109 4.51 -0.32 -11.41
CA MET A 109 4.37 1.14 -11.56
C MET A 109 5.70 1.87 -11.30
N GLU A 110 6.45 1.45 -10.29
CA GLU A 110 7.77 2.01 -9.99
C GLU A 110 8.75 1.75 -11.15
N MET A 111 8.76 0.53 -11.70
CA MET A 111 9.56 0.20 -12.88
C MET A 111 9.17 1.04 -14.11
N ALA A 112 7.87 1.25 -14.34
CA ALA A 112 7.39 2.09 -15.43
C ALA A 112 7.85 3.55 -15.27
N HIS A 113 7.81 4.08 -14.04
CA HIS A 113 8.28 5.43 -13.73
C HIS A 113 9.78 5.59 -14.01
N GLU A 114 10.61 4.62 -13.61
CA GLU A 114 12.04 4.61 -13.92
C GLU A 114 12.32 4.58 -15.44
N ILE A 115 11.55 3.77 -16.17
CA ILE A 115 11.67 3.70 -17.64
C ILE A 115 11.28 5.04 -18.28
N ILE A 116 10.22 5.69 -17.82
CA ILE A 116 9.76 7.01 -18.30
C ILE A 116 10.82 8.07 -18.03
N ASN A 117 11.39 8.13 -16.82
CA ASN A 117 12.46 9.07 -16.48
C ASN A 117 13.66 8.89 -17.39
N ARG A 118 14.10 7.65 -17.59
CA ARG A 118 15.22 7.32 -18.50
C ARG A 118 14.91 7.71 -19.96
N PHE A 119 13.66 7.56 -20.40
CA PHE A 119 13.26 8.04 -21.73
C PHE A 119 13.26 9.56 -21.82
N SER A 120 12.77 10.26 -20.79
CA SER A 120 12.84 11.72 -20.72
C SER A 120 14.27 12.23 -20.81
N GLU A 121 15.22 11.63 -20.08
CA GLU A 121 16.64 11.96 -20.18
C GLU A 121 17.19 11.75 -21.59
N LYS A 122 16.85 10.63 -22.24
CA LYS A 122 17.27 10.35 -23.62
C LYS A 122 16.68 11.34 -24.61
N VAL A 123 15.42 11.73 -24.46
CA VAL A 123 14.77 12.74 -25.29
C VAL A 123 15.47 14.08 -25.14
N ASN A 124 15.69 14.55 -23.90
CA ASN A 124 16.42 15.79 -23.63
C ASN A 124 17.85 15.77 -24.23
N ALA A 125 18.53 14.63 -24.15
CA ALA A 125 19.84 14.45 -24.76
C ALA A 125 19.80 14.53 -26.28
N VAL A 126 18.79 13.93 -26.92
CA VAL A 126 18.56 14.02 -28.37
C VAL A 126 18.22 15.46 -28.78
N GLU A 127 17.31 16.12 -28.08
CA GLU A 127 16.95 17.52 -28.31
C GLU A 127 18.19 18.42 -28.27
N SER A 128 19.05 18.27 -27.26
CA SER A 128 20.30 19.04 -27.16
C SER A 128 21.25 18.81 -28.34
N LYS A 129 21.29 17.58 -28.89
CA LYS A 129 22.10 17.25 -30.07
C LYS A 129 21.49 17.86 -31.34
N VAL A 130 20.16 17.85 -31.47
CA VAL A 130 19.46 18.49 -32.58
C VAL A 130 19.75 19.99 -32.59
N THR A 131 19.61 20.68 -31.46
CA THR A 131 19.95 22.11 -31.37
C THR A 131 21.40 22.42 -31.74
N LYS A 132 22.34 21.56 -31.34
CA LYS A 132 23.76 21.70 -31.74
C LYS A 132 23.95 21.52 -33.25
N LEU A 133 23.25 20.56 -33.85
CA LEU A 133 23.29 20.33 -35.30
C LEU A 133 22.67 21.50 -36.07
N GLU A 134 21.54 22.05 -35.61
CA GLU A 134 20.90 23.23 -36.21
C GLU A 134 21.86 24.44 -36.18
N ASN A 135 22.54 24.66 -35.05
CA ASN A 135 23.55 25.72 -34.92
C ASN A 135 24.78 25.50 -35.81
N ALA A 136 25.19 24.25 -36.02
CA ALA A 136 26.28 23.94 -36.95
C ALA A 136 25.85 24.19 -38.41
N ALA A 137 24.63 23.79 -38.77
CA ALA A 137 24.08 24.01 -40.11
C ALA A 137 23.95 25.49 -40.46
N SER A 138 23.55 26.34 -39.50
CA SER A 138 23.50 27.79 -39.70
C SER A 138 24.89 28.37 -39.94
N GLN A 139 25.91 27.94 -39.20
CA GLN A 139 27.30 28.34 -39.41
C GLN A 139 27.83 27.91 -40.79
N VAL A 140 27.52 26.69 -41.24
CA VAL A 140 27.88 26.21 -42.59
C VAL A 140 27.30 27.13 -43.66
N THR A 141 26.06 27.58 -43.50
CA THR A 141 25.41 28.50 -44.45
C THR A 141 26.12 29.87 -44.50
N VAL A 142 26.52 30.41 -43.35
CA VAL A 142 27.28 31.67 -43.27
C VAL A 142 28.66 31.51 -43.91
N LEU A 143 29.36 30.42 -43.62
CA LEU A 143 30.66 30.12 -44.21
C LEU A 143 30.57 29.95 -45.74
N GLN A 144 29.52 29.29 -46.24
CA GLN A 144 29.28 29.17 -47.68
C GLN A 144 29.10 30.54 -48.34
N ALA A 145 28.31 31.44 -47.73
CA ALA A 145 28.15 32.80 -48.23
C ALA A 145 29.47 33.60 -48.26
N HIS A 146 30.34 33.39 -47.26
CA HIS A 146 31.69 33.96 -47.24
C HIS A 146 32.58 33.40 -48.35
N ILE A 147 32.56 32.09 -48.58
CA ILE A 147 33.29 31.45 -49.69
C ILE A 147 32.81 32.01 -51.03
N ASP A 148 31.50 32.08 -51.25
CA ASP A 148 30.92 32.62 -52.49
C ASP A 148 31.33 34.09 -52.71
N ARG A 149 31.38 34.88 -51.63
CA ARG A 149 31.86 36.27 -51.67
C ARG A 149 33.33 36.35 -52.08
N ILE A 150 34.21 35.59 -51.42
CA ILE A 150 35.63 35.57 -51.74
C ILE A 150 35.87 35.09 -53.17
N SER A 151 35.13 34.06 -53.61
CA SER A 151 35.20 33.54 -54.97
C SER A 151 34.83 34.60 -56.02
N ARG A 152 33.76 35.38 -55.78
CA ARG A 152 33.39 36.52 -56.62
C ARG A 152 34.47 37.61 -56.65
N ASP A 153 35.02 37.97 -55.49
CA ASP A 153 36.07 38.99 -55.40
C ASP A 153 37.34 38.57 -56.16
N LEU A 154 37.69 37.26 -56.13
CA LEU A 154 38.80 36.71 -56.91
C LEU A 154 38.52 36.75 -58.42
N GLN A 155 37.32 36.35 -58.86
CA GLN A 155 36.92 36.42 -60.26
C GLN A 155 36.91 37.86 -60.80
N ASP A 156 36.48 38.83 -60.00
CA ASP A 156 36.48 40.25 -60.40
C ASP A 156 37.92 40.78 -60.56
N ARG A 157 38.83 40.39 -59.64
CA ARG A 157 40.26 40.73 -59.74
C ARG A 157 40.96 40.10 -60.94
N ASP A 158 40.63 38.86 -61.28
CA ASP A 158 41.22 38.18 -62.44
C ASP A 158 40.69 38.74 -63.77
N GLN A 159 39.40 39.09 -63.84
CA GLN A 159 38.84 39.83 -64.99
C GLN A 159 39.51 41.20 -65.18
N CYS A 160 39.82 41.92 -64.09
CA CYS A 160 40.56 43.18 -64.16
C CYS A 160 42.00 43.02 -64.68
N LYS A 161 42.62 41.85 -64.50
CA LYS A 161 43.97 41.58 -65.04
C LYS A 161 43.96 41.14 -66.51
N LEU A 162 42.83 40.61 -67.00
CA LEU A 162 42.73 39.99 -68.33
C LEU A 162 42.00 40.85 -69.38
N GLY A 163 41.61 42.10 -69.08
CA GLY A 163 40.95 42.99 -70.05
C GLY A 163 41.42 44.45 -70.03
N PRO A 164 41.84 45.08 -71.16
CA PRO A 164 42.21 44.51 -72.46
C PRO A 164 43.64 44.91 -72.92
N THR A 165 44.46 43.92 -73.28
CA THR A 165 45.70 44.10 -74.06
C THR A 165 45.44 44.22 -75.57
N MET A 166 44.20 44.28 -76.05
CA MET A 166 43.89 44.45 -77.47
C MET A 166 42.69 45.38 -77.67
N LEU A 167 42.97 46.65 -77.95
CA LEU A 167 42.28 47.47 -78.96
C LEU A 167 43.04 48.80 -79.14
N ARG A 168 44.30 48.69 -79.56
CA ARG A 168 45.05 49.82 -80.15
C ARG A 168 44.85 49.79 -81.66
N SER A 169 43.64 50.09 -82.13
CA SER A 169 43.46 50.53 -83.52
C SER A 169 42.24 51.44 -83.66
N LYS A 170 42.58 52.73 -83.78
CA LYS A 170 41.87 53.85 -84.41
C LYS A 170 40.41 54.14 -83.97
N ALA A 171 40.29 55.34 -83.39
CA ALA A 171 39.14 56.24 -83.44
C ALA A 171 37.85 55.78 -82.76
N SER A 172 37.66 56.18 -81.49
CA SER A 172 36.56 57.06 -81.10
C SER A 172 36.64 57.36 -79.61
N ARG A 173 36.72 58.65 -79.28
CA ARG A 173 36.56 59.13 -77.90
C ARG A 173 35.13 58.82 -77.46
N ARG A 174 34.94 57.95 -76.46
CA ARG A 174 33.98 58.14 -75.36
C ARG A 174 34.07 56.98 -74.35
N ARG A 175 34.57 57.34 -73.17
CA ARG A 175 34.00 56.99 -71.85
C ARG A 175 33.89 55.49 -71.51
N VAL A 176 34.99 54.86 -71.10
CA VAL A 176 34.95 53.85 -70.01
C VAL A 176 36.25 53.94 -69.21
N MET A 177 36.36 54.93 -68.32
CA MET A 177 37.27 54.86 -67.18
C MET A 177 36.40 54.59 -65.96
N LYS A 178 36.17 53.30 -65.67
CA LYS A 178 35.59 52.88 -64.40
C LYS A 178 36.77 52.67 -63.46
N ILE A 179 36.94 53.63 -62.57
CA ILE A 179 38.00 53.70 -61.57
C ILE A 179 37.86 52.48 -60.66
N CYS A 180 38.86 51.59 -60.66
CA CYS A 180 39.10 50.68 -59.54
C CYS A 180 39.52 51.52 -58.33
N MET A 181 38.53 52.07 -57.60
CA MET A 181 38.77 52.72 -56.32
C MET A 181 39.16 51.64 -55.31
N ILE A 182 40.46 51.62 -55.02
CA ILE A 182 41.11 51.36 -53.73
C ILE A 182 40.12 51.14 -52.58
N SER A 183 40.09 49.92 -52.05
CA SER A 183 39.50 49.59 -50.75
C SER A 183 40.56 49.80 -49.66
N PRO A 184 40.34 50.65 -48.64
CA PRO A 184 41.22 50.72 -47.48
C PRO A 184 40.82 49.63 -46.47
N ARG A 185 41.75 48.70 -46.20
CA ARG A 185 41.69 47.83 -45.03
C ARG A 185 41.77 48.68 -43.76
N LYS A 186 40.80 48.53 -42.85
CA LYS A 186 40.99 48.63 -41.40
C LYS A 186 40.31 47.43 -40.78
#